data_AF-A0AAV9A5B0-F1
#
_entry.id   AF-A0AAV9A5B0-F1
#
_cell.length_a   1.000
_cell.length_b   1.000
_cell.length_c   1.000
_cell.angle_alpha   90.00
_cell.angle_beta   90.00
_cell.angle_gamma   90.00
#
_symmetry.space_group_name_H-M   'P 1'
#
loop_
_entity.id
_entity.type
_entity.pdbx_description
1 polymer ?
#
loop_
_entity_poly.entity_id
_entity_poly.type
_entity_poly.pdbx_seq_one_letter_code
_entity_poly.pdbx_strand_id
1 'polypeptide(L)'
;MWPLFGEDWASWRSDYLNISRLPSTDPITGLPTWYQRSKSPLLLYGFSKAVVECPGYWPSNTHICGFWCLPMEWQFSCDECKMSTNNNRLCGDHYDLQLFLELDSDHCSPIFVGLSSVGSMGFLRNPMAFLMVLKAVLEGTGCKFLLLTCGYEPLESAIQHIAGTSPSYSQSQSNFKDCEILFNGRLFCFYGSLPYSWLFQRCSVVIHHGGSGSTAAALRAGVPQIICPFMFDQFYWAERMFWLGLAPEPLQKHHLVPEDNDATSIEQASQALMKSIRSALSSDMKSRAYETAKTIIQEDGVGEALKILEEDVISLAMSEIET
;
A
#
# COMPACT_ATOMS: atom_id res chain seq x y z
N MET A 1 12.64 12.77 -13.74
CA MET A 1 12.09 11.43 -13.46
C MET A 1 11.59 10.92 -14.82
N TRP A 2 12.29 10.22 -15.72
CA TRP A 2 13.22 9.09 -15.66
C TRP A 2 14.13 9.11 -16.92
N PRO A 3 15.10 10.03 -17.03
CA PRO A 3 15.93 10.16 -18.24
C PRO A 3 16.76 8.91 -18.56
N LEU A 4 16.98 8.04 -17.56
CA LEU A 4 17.74 6.79 -17.67
C LEU A 4 17.27 5.83 -18.75
N PHE A 5 16.00 5.93 -19.14
CA PHE A 5 15.36 5.00 -20.07
C PHE A 5 14.93 5.66 -21.40
N GLY A 6 15.24 6.95 -21.59
CA GLY A 6 14.98 7.65 -22.84
C GLY A 6 16.13 7.51 -23.85
N GLU A 7 15.83 7.65 -25.13
CA GLU A 7 16.84 7.69 -26.20
C GLU A 7 17.83 8.86 -26.01
N ASP A 8 17.37 9.95 -25.40
CA ASP A 8 18.12 11.19 -25.09
C ASP A 8 19.00 11.11 -23.82
N TRP A 9 19.15 9.94 -23.21
CA TRP A 9 19.96 9.75 -21.98
C TRP A 9 21.37 10.38 -22.05
N ALA A 10 21.97 10.42 -23.23
CA ALA A 10 23.31 10.96 -23.45
C ALA A 10 23.38 12.48 -23.25
N SER A 11 22.36 13.25 -23.70
CA SER A 11 22.34 14.71 -23.51
C SER A 11 22.16 15.03 -22.03
N TRP A 12 21.27 14.32 -21.33
CA TRP A 12 21.07 14.51 -19.89
C TRP A 12 22.34 14.28 -19.05
N ARG A 13 23.12 13.21 -19.32
CA ARG A 13 24.40 12.94 -18.62
C ARG A 13 25.40 14.09 -18.77
N SER A 14 25.51 14.62 -19.97
CA SER A 14 26.44 15.70 -20.30
C SER A 14 25.99 17.01 -19.68
N ASP A 15 24.76 17.38 -19.98
CA ASP A 15 24.31 18.76 -19.80
C ASP A 15 23.85 19.01 -18.34
N TYR A 16 23.47 17.96 -17.61
CA TYR A 16 22.98 18.07 -16.23
C TYR A 16 23.87 17.40 -15.18
N LEU A 17 24.56 16.30 -15.52
CA LEU A 17 25.46 15.63 -14.57
C LEU A 17 26.95 15.95 -14.79
N ASN A 18 27.27 16.66 -15.88
CA ASN A 18 28.64 17.00 -16.26
C ASN A 18 29.57 15.78 -16.40
N ILE A 19 28.99 14.63 -16.77
CA ILE A 19 29.72 13.38 -17.02
C ILE A 19 29.78 13.18 -18.53
N SER A 20 30.90 12.65 -19.06
CA SER A 20 31.06 12.38 -20.49
C SER A 20 29.84 11.64 -21.05
N ARG A 21 29.35 12.14 -22.19
CA ARG A 21 28.44 11.39 -23.07
C ARG A 21 29.09 10.03 -23.29
N LEU A 22 28.44 8.94 -22.89
CA LEU A 22 28.91 7.59 -23.27
C LEU A 22 29.11 7.61 -24.80
N PRO A 23 30.20 7.04 -25.34
CA PRO A 23 30.56 7.22 -26.74
C PRO A 23 29.45 6.60 -27.59
N SER A 24 28.55 7.47 -28.05
CA SER A 24 27.38 7.09 -28.82
C SER A 24 27.67 7.22 -30.29
N THR A 25 28.93 7.39 -30.68
CA THR A 25 29.34 7.57 -32.06
C THR A 25 30.51 6.64 -32.35
N ASP A 26 30.45 5.96 -33.49
CA ASP A 26 31.53 5.13 -33.97
C ASP A 26 32.82 5.99 -34.06
N PRO A 27 33.94 5.55 -33.48
CA PRO A 27 35.12 6.40 -33.31
C PRO A 27 35.84 6.70 -34.64
N ILE A 28 35.47 6.02 -35.73
CA ILE A 28 36.06 6.17 -37.06
C ILE A 28 35.17 7.09 -37.92
N THR A 29 33.85 6.98 -37.81
CA THR A 29 32.89 7.67 -38.67
C THR A 29 32.18 8.83 -37.99
N GLY A 30 32.19 8.90 -36.65
CA GLY A 30 31.45 9.90 -35.88
C GLY A 30 29.93 9.74 -35.93
N LEU A 31 29.42 8.66 -36.54
CA LEU A 31 27.99 8.42 -36.70
C LEU A 31 27.36 7.85 -35.43
N PRO A 32 26.16 8.29 -35.03
CA PRO A 32 25.53 7.80 -33.82
C PRO A 32 25.23 6.29 -33.86
N THR A 33 25.76 5.50 -32.92
CA THR A 33 25.59 4.04 -32.80
C THR A 33 24.28 3.63 -32.10
N TRP A 34 23.24 4.46 -32.13
CA TRP A 34 21.94 4.12 -31.53
C TRP A 34 21.34 2.84 -32.14
N TYR A 35 21.62 2.56 -33.43
CA TYR A 35 21.25 1.32 -34.11
C TYR A 35 21.99 0.07 -33.63
N GLN A 36 23.10 0.21 -32.89
CA GLN A 36 23.82 -0.91 -32.26
C GLN A 36 23.31 -1.22 -30.85
N ARG A 37 22.38 -0.43 -30.30
CA ARG A 37 21.79 -0.76 -29.01
C ARG A 37 20.90 -1.98 -29.19
N SER A 38 21.16 -3.02 -28.37
CA SER A 38 20.25 -4.13 -28.22
C SER A 38 18.86 -3.59 -27.91
N LYS A 39 17.81 -4.18 -28.51
CA LYS A 39 16.43 -3.85 -28.17
C LYS A 39 16.27 -3.90 -26.66
N SER A 40 15.54 -2.94 -26.09
CA SER A 40 15.18 -3.00 -24.68
C SER A 40 14.48 -4.34 -24.40
N PRO A 41 14.80 -5.01 -23.28
CA PRO A 41 14.09 -6.22 -22.91
C PRO A 41 12.59 -5.93 -22.80
N LEU A 42 11.77 -6.95 -22.97
CA LEU A 42 10.35 -6.84 -22.69
C LEU A 42 10.15 -6.47 -21.22
N LEU A 43 9.52 -5.32 -20.97
CA LEU A 43 9.22 -4.82 -19.63
C LEU A 43 7.72 -4.75 -19.44
N LEU A 44 7.21 -5.50 -18.46
CA LEU A 44 5.79 -5.53 -18.10
C LEU A 44 5.60 -4.91 -16.72
N TYR A 45 4.90 -3.79 -16.66
CA TYR A 45 4.58 -3.10 -15.43
C TYR A 45 3.16 -3.44 -14.95
N GLY A 46 3.09 -4.04 -13.76
CA GLY A 46 1.85 -4.40 -13.07
C GLY A 46 1.20 -3.24 -12.31
N PHE A 47 1.03 -2.08 -12.95
CA PHE A 47 0.27 -0.95 -12.41
C PHE A 47 -0.72 -0.41 -13.44
N SER A 48 -1.73 0.33 -12.99
CA SER A 48 -2.76 0.91 -13.86
C SER A 48 -2.26 2.13 -14.65
N LYS A 49 -2.64 2.24 -15.94
CA LYS A 49 -2.42 3.45 -16.76
C LYS A 49 -3.20 4.67 -16.27
N ALA A 50 -4.30 4.46 -15.55
CA ALA A 50 -5.07 5.53 -14.92
C ALA A 50 -4.30 6.13 -13.73
N VAL A 51 -3.34 5.38 -13.18
CA VAL A 51 -2.59 5.77 -11.99
C VAL A 51 -1.18 6.20 -12.35
N VAL A 52 -0.48 5.51 -13.24
CA VAL A 52 0.89 5.87 -13.65
C VAL A 52 0.87 6.25 -15.12
N GLU A 53 1.29 7.48 -15.40
CA GLU A 53 1.44 7.96 -16.78
C GLU A 53 2.53 7.17 -17.51
N CYS A 54 2.30 6.89 -18.79
CA CYS A 54 3.29 6.35 -19.71
C CYS A 54 3.84 7.49 -20.57
N PRO A 55 5.05 8.00 -20.30
CA PRO A 55 5.67 8.99 -21.15
C PRO A 55 5.96 8.43 -22.54
N GLY A 56 5.77 9.23 -23.59
CA GLY A 56 6.03 8.82 -24.97
C GLY A 56 7.50 8.47 -25.29
N TYR A 57 8.42 8.73 -24.36
CA TYR A 57 9.84 8.38 -24.48
C TYR A 57 10.18 6.99 -23.90
N TRP A 58 9.20 6.25 -23.36
CA TRP A 58 9.43 4.89 -22.93
C TRP A 58 9.77 3.99 -24.12
N PRO A 59 10.67 2.99 -23.95
CA PRO A 59 10.96 2.03 -25.00
C PRO A 59 9.69 1.33 -25.49
N SER A 60 9.60 1.05 -26.79
CA SER A 60 8.42 0.40 -27.41
C SER A 60 8.09 -0.97 -26.81
N ASN A 61 9.08 -1.67 -26.26
CA ASN A 61 8.93 -2.95 -25.56
C ASN A 61 8.52 -2.81 -24.07
N THR A 62 8.06 -1.62 -23.66
CA THR A 62 7.60 -1.36 -22.29
C THR A 62 6.09 -1.26 -22.26
N HIS A 63 5.45 -2.11 -21.47
CA HIS A 63 4.01 -2.22 -21.41
C HIS A 63 3.50 -2.02 -19.98
N ILE A 64 2.50 -1.16 -19.84
CA ILE A 64 1.71 -1.06 -18.61
C ILE A 64 0.50 -1.96 -18.77
N CYS A 65 0.40 -2.98 -17.92
CA CYS A 65 -0.60 -4.04 -18.07
C CYS A 65 -1.87 -3.77 -17.25
N GLY A 66 -1.77 -3.02 -16.14
CA GLY A 66 -2.77 -2.99 -15.08
C GLY A 66 -2.26 -3.70 -13.83
N PHE A 67 -2.92 -3.50 -12.69
CA PHE A 67 -2.49 -4.14 -11.43
C PHE A 67 -2.66 -5.67 -11.47
N TRP A 68 -1.67 -6.39 -10.96
CA TRP A 68 -1.71 -7.85 -10.83
C TRP A 68 -2.29 -8.24 -9.47
N CYS A 69 -3.62 -8.35 -9.42
CA CYS A 69 -4.31 -8.74 -8.19
C CYS A 69 -4.30 -10.26 -8.01
N LEU A 70 -3.97 -10.71 -6.81
CA LEU A 70 -4.07 -12.14 -6.46
C LEU A 70 -5.54 -12.57 -6.38
N PRO A 71 -5.88 -13.80 -6.79
CA PRO A 71 -7.18 -14.38 -6.50
C PRO A 71 -7.47 -14.40 -4.99
N MET A 72 -8.74 -14.27 -4.61
CA MET A 72 -9.15 -14.15 -3.21
C MET A 72 -8.80 -15.43 -2.42
N GLU A 73 -8.95 -16.58 -3.05
CA GLU A 73 -8.61 -17.91 -2.54
C GLU A 73 -7.13 -18.07 -2.18
N TRP A 74 -6.23 -17.23 -2.69
CA TRP A 74 -4.79 -17.29 -2.39
C TRP A 74 -4.38 -16.34 -1.27
N GLN A 75 -5.26 -15.43 -0.86
CA GLN A 75 -4.95 -14.40 0.14
C GLN A 75 -5.37 -14.80 1.57
N PHE A 76 -6.23 -15.82 1.73
CA PHE A 76 -6.65 -16.29 3.04
C PHE A 76 -5.69 -17.35 3.58
N SER A 77 -5.18 -17.11 4.79
CA SER A 77 -4.28 -18.03 5.49
C SER A 77 -4.92 -18.74 6.70
N CYS A 78 -6.18 -18.44 7.03
CA CYS A 78 -6.89 -19.10 8.13
C CYS A 78 -7.39 -20.49 7.69
N ASP A 79 -6.72 -21.54 8.15
CA ASP A 79 -7.07 -22.93 7.84
C ASP A 79 -8.48 -23.32 8.34
N GLU A 80 -8.89 -22.78 9.49
CA GLU A 80 -10.19 -23.08 10.12
C GLU A 80 -11.36 -22.44 9.38
N CYS A 81 -11.20 -21.20 8.96
CA CYS A 81 -12.33 -20.35 8.62
C CYS A 81 -12.45 -20.04 7.13
N LYS A 82 -11.35 -20.07 6.36
CA LYS A 82 -11.26 -19.79 4.90
C LYS A 82 -12.06 -18.57 4.39
N MET A 83 -12.63 -17.76 5.29
CA MET A 83 -13.34 -16.48 5.14
C MET A 83 -13.97 -16.24 3.75
N SER A 84 -14.62 -17.27 3.18
CA SER A 84 -15.25 -17.16 1.87
C SER A 84 -16.68 -16.66 2.03
N THR A 85 -17.14 -15.88 1.06
CA THR A 85 -18.36 -15.07 1.06
C THR A 85 -19.69 -15.84 1.21
N ASN A 86 -19.70 -17.17 1.38
CA ASN A 86 -20.91 -17.99 1.18
C ASN A 86 -21.21 -19.05 2.27
N ASN A 87 -21.11 -18.69 3.54
CA ASN A 87 -21.34 -19.53 4.73
C ASN A 87 -20.15 -20.44 5.08
N ASN A 88 -19.59 -20.26 6.28
CA ASN A 88 -19.15 -21.30 7.21
C ASN A 88 -18.56 -20.67 8.48
N ARG A 89 -18.63 -21.42 9.58
CA ARG A 89 -18.18 -21.02 10.93
C ARG A 89 -16.86 -20.24 10.91
N LEU A 90 -16.88 -19.02 11.43
CA LEU A 90 -15.67 -18.24 11.67
C LEU A 90 -15.01 -18.77 12.95
N CYS A 91 -13.67 -18.74 13.00
CA CYS A 91 -12.99 -18.93 14.28
C CYS A 91 -13.26 -17.70 15.18
N GLY A 92 -12.97 -17.82 16.49
CA GLY A 92 -13.24 -16.76 17.47
C GLY A 92 -12.71 -15.38 17.05
N ASP A 93 -11.44 -15.30 16.65
CA ASP A 93 -10.81 -14.03 16.29
C ASP A 93 -11.45 -13.37 15.06
N HIS A 94 -11.83 -14.16 14.05
CA HIS A 94 -12.50 -13.61 12.87
C HIS A 94 -13.98 -13.30 13.12
N TYR A 95 -14.62 -13.99 14.06
CA TYR A 95 -15.95 -13.62 14.55
C TYR A 95 -15.91 -12.28 15.27
N ASP A 96 -14.94 -12.08 16.17
CA ASP A 96 -14.74 -10.81 16.87
C ASP A 96 -14.39 -9.68 15.89
N LEU A 97 -13.59 -9.97 14.86
CA LEU A 97 -13.33 -9.02 13.78
C LEU A 97 -14.62 -8.67 13.02
N GLN A 98 -15.42 -9.67 12.63
CA GLN A 98 -16.66 -9.41 11.91
C GLN A 98 -17.64 -8.59 12.77
N LEU A 99 -17.77 -8.92 14.06
CA LEU A 99 -18.52 -8.11 15.00
C LEU A 99 -17.97 -6.69 15.07
N PHE A 100 -16.65 -6.49 15.20
CA PHE A 100 -16.05 -5.15 15.26
C PHE A 100 -16.36 -4.31 14.02
N LEU A 101 -16.41 -4.94 12.84
CA LEU A 101 -16.77 -4.28 11.57
C LEU A 101 -18.27 -3.97 11.48
N GLU A 102 -19.14 -4.76 12.11
CA GLU A 102 -20.61 -4.66 12.01
C GLU A 102 -21.29 -3.92 13.18
N LEU A 103 -20.62 -3.83 14.33
CA LEU A 103 -21.21 -3.44 15.62
C LEU A 103 -21.71 -1.98 15.70
N ASP A 104 -21.47 -1.15 14.70
CA ASP A 104 -22.01 0.22 14.68
C ASP A 104 -22.65 0.56 13.33
N SER A 105 -23.97 0.43 13.25
CA SER A 105 -24.77 1.03 12.17
C SER A 105 -24.83 2.56 12.23
N ASP A 106 -24.48 3.16 13.38
CA ASP A 106 -24.51 4.61 13.63
C ASP A 106 -23.12 5.31 13.59
N HIS A 107 -22.01 4.55 13.53
CA HIS A 107 -20.65 5.10 13.47
C HIS A 107 -19.90 4.67 12.19
N CYS A 108 -19.02 5.56 11.71
CA CYS A 108 -18.29 5.41 10.46
C CYS A 108 -17.42 4.14 10.47
N SER A 109 -17.37 3.42 9.33
CA SER A 109 -16.49 2.28 9.09
C SER A 109 -15.07 2.55 9.60
N PRO A 110 -14.37 1.54 10.18
CA PRO A 110 -13.09 1.76 10.83
C PRO A 110 -12.03 2.24 9.84
N ILE A 111 -11.02 2.91 10.38
CA ILE A 111 -9.81 3.28 9.65
C ILE A 111 -8.81 2.13 9.81
N PHE A 112 -8.35 1.57 8.69
CA PHE A 112 -7.31 0.55 8.70
C PHE A 112 -5.95 1.18 8.96
N VAL A 113 -5.08 0.50 9.73
CA VAL A 113 -3.67 0.85 9.92
C VAL A 113 -2.82 -0.40 9.71
N GLY A 114 -1.91 -0.37 8.74
CA GLY A 114 -1.02 -1.48 8.47
C GLY A 114 0.31 -1.01 7.89
N LEU A 115 1.39 -1.27 8.62
CA LEU A 115 2.74 -0.87 8.21
C LEU A 115 3.59 -2.03 7.66
N SER A 116 3.03 -3.25 7.54
CA SER A 116 3.75 -4.42 7.01
C SER A 116 5.11 -4.59 7.72
N SER A 117 6.17 -4.88 6.99
CA SER A 117 7.52 -5.10 7.52
C SER A 117 8.22 -3.86 8.07
N VAL A 118 7.63 -2.65 8.03
CA VAL A 118 8.26 -1.40 8.53
C VAL A 118 8.75 -1.56 9.96
N GLY A 119 8.02 -2.29 10.81
CA GLY A 119 8.44 -2.62 12.17
C GLY A 119 9.72 -3.45 12.21
N SER A 120 9.69 -4.61 11.57
CA SER A 120 10.85 -5.54 11.49
C SER A 120 12.06 -4.94 10.77
N MET A 121 11.87 -3.91 9.95
CA MET A 121 12.93 -3.14 9.29
C MET A 121 13.54 -2.05 10.17
N GLY A 122 13.05 -1.88 11.40
CA GLY A 122 13.64 -0.97 12.41
C GLY A 122 13.14 0.47 12.35
N PHE A 123 12.06 0.75 11.61
CA PHE A 123 11.49 2.09 11.54
C PHE A 123 10.52 2.39 12.69
N LEU A 124 9.80 1.38 13.20
CA LEU A 124 8.94 1.49 14.38
C LEU A 124 9.74 1.20 15.66
N ARG A 125 10.61 2.14 16.04
CA ARG A 125 11.49 1.98 17.21
C ARG A 125 10.76 2.04 18.55
N ASN A 126 9.64 2.76 18.59
CA ASN A 126 8.86 2.97 19.80
C ASN A 126 7.38 2.61 19.56
N PRO A 127 7.03 1.31 19.66
CA PRO A 127 5.66 0.86 19.45
C PRO A 127 4.66 1.47 20.43
N MET A 128 5.09 1.77 21.67
CA MET A 128 4.25 2.43 22.67
C MET A 128 3.87 3.84 22.22
N ALA A 129 4.83 4.63 21.72
CA ALA A 129 4.56 5.96 21.21
C ALA A 129 3.57 5.94 20.03
N PHE A 130 3.73 5.00 19.09
CA PHE A 130 2.76 4.78 18.01
C PHE A 130 1.34 4.47 18.52
N LEU A 131 1.21 3.57 19.50
CA LEU A 131 -0.10 3.26 20.10
C LEU A 131 -0.70 4.46 20.85
N MET A 132 0.14 5.30 21.49
CA MET A 132 -0.31 6.52 22.15
C MET A 132 -0.78 7.59 21.14
N VAL A 133 -0.15 7.70 19.97
CA VAL A 133 -0.65 8.53 18.86
C VAL A 133 -2.05 8.06 18.45
N LEU A 134 -2.24 6.75 18.21
CA LEU A 134 -3.55 6.21 17.86
C LEU A 134 -4.60 6.48 18.96
N LYS A 135 -4.24 6.29 20.24
CA LYS A 135 -5.09 6.61 21.38
C LYS A 135 -5.53 8.08 21.39
N ALA A 136 -4.60 9.00 21.21
CA ALA A 136 -4.90 10.44 21.17
C ALA A 136 -5.85 10.78 20.00
N VAL A 137 -5.63 10.19 18.82
CA VAL A 137 -6.53 10.38 17.67
C VAL A 137 -7.92 9.78 17.91
N LEU A 138 -8.02 8.60 18.52
CA LEU A 138 -9.31 7.99 18.90
C LEU A 138 -10.10 8.92 19.83
N GLU A 139 -9.44 9.51 20.82
CA GLU A 139 -10.05 10.44 21.79
C GLU A 139 -10.46 11.77 21.14
N GLY A 140 -9.68 12.28 20.17
CA GLY A 140 -9.96 13.55 19.49
C GLY A 140 -10.93 13.48 18.30
N THR A 141 -11.13 12.31 17.69
CA THR A 141 -11.95 12.15 16.46
C THR A 141 -13.19 11.30 16.66
N GLY A 142 -13.21 10.43 17.68
CA GLY A 142 -14.25 9.41 17.83
C GLY A 142 -14.17 8.28 16.79
N CYS A 143 -13.17 8.27 15.90
CA CYS A 143 -12.97 7.19 14.94
C CYS A 143 -12.69 5.85 15.64
N LYS A 144 -12.76 4.76 14.87
CA LYS A 144 -12.27 3.44 15.26
C LYS A 144 -11.11 3.03 14.37
N PHE A 145 -10.18 2.25 14.90
CA PHE A 145 -9.06 1.72 14.13
C PHE A 145 -9.04 0.19 14.14
N LEU A 146 -8.65 -0.36 12.99
CA LEU A 146 -8.22 -1.74 12.87
C LEU A 146 -6.72 -1.72 12.56
N LEU A 147 -5.91 -2.22 13.50
CA LEU A 147 -4.46 -2.28 13.39
C LEU A 147 -4.01 -3.70 13.05
N LEU A 148 -3.30 -3.85 11.94
CA LEU A 148 -2.62 -5.09 11.57
C LEU A 148 -1.14 -5.00 11.99
N THR A 149 -0.69 -5.89 12.87
CA THR A 149 0.70 -5.87 13.39
C THR A 149 1.69 -6.55 12.47
N CYS A 150 1.21 -7.44 11.60
CA CYS A 150 2.02 -8.24 10.68
C CYS A 150 3.11 -9.08 11.39
N GLY A 151 2.83 -9.60 12.59
CA GLY A 151 3.77 -10.45 13.34
C GLY A 151 4.96 -9.70 13.95
N TYR A 152 4.91 -8.37 14.07
CA TYR A 152 6.00 -7.61 14.66
C TYR A 152 5.97 -7.67 16.19
N GLU A 153 6.75 -8.58 16.77
CA GLU A 153 6.75 -8.88 18.22
C GLU A 153 6.83 -7.66 19.15
N PRO A 154 7.67 -6.63 18.91
CA PRO A 154 7.72 -5.46 19.80
C PRO A 154 6.41 -4.67 19.85
N LEU A 155 5.65 -4.62 18.75
CA LEU A 155 4.34 -3.98 18.72
C LEU A 155 3.30 -4.84 19.44
N GLU A 156 3.31 -6.15 19.19
CA GLU A 156 2.40 -7.09 19.87
C GLU A 156 2.62 -7.12 21.38
N SER A 157 3.87 -7.10 21.82
CA SER A 157 4.25 -6.98 23.23
C SER A 157 3.71 -5.69 23.87
N ALA A 158 3.79 -4.56 23.14
CA ALA A 158 3.25 -3.29 23.62
C ALA A 158 1.71 -3.32 23.71
N ILE A 159 1.04 -3.95 22.74
CA ILE A 159 -0.43 -4.13 22.75
C ILE A 159 -0.85 -4.98 23.95
N GLN A 160 -0.20 -6.12 24.18
CA GLN A 160 -0.48 -7.01 25.31
C GLN A 160 -0.24 -6.30 26.65
N HIS A 161 0.80 -5.47 26.76
CA HIS A 161 1.06 -4.67 27.95
C HIS A 161 -0.09 -3.70 28.27
N ILE A 162 -0.64 -3.00 27.27
CA ILE A 162 -1.79 -2.12 27.45
C ILE A 162 -3.06 -2.91 27.80
N ALA A 163 -3.26 -4.07 27.16
CA ALA A 163 -4.40 -4.95 27.46
C ALA A 163 -4.39 -5.41 28.93
N GLY A 164 -3.22 -5.84 29.43
CA GLY A 164 -3.05 -6.33 30.80
C GLY A 164 -3.16 -5.27 31.91
N THR A 165 -3.06 -3.98 31.56
CA THR A 165 -3.19 -2.88 32.53
C THR A 165 -4.62 -2.34 32.63
N SER A 166 -5.53 -2.77 31.75
CA SER A 166 -6.93 -2.34 31.76
C SER A 166 -7.77 -3.22 32.70
N PRO A 167 -8.61 -2.65 33.59
CA PRO A 167 -9.51 -3.44 34.43
C PRO A 167 -10.49 -4.21 33.55
N SER A 168 -10.53 -5.52 33.77
CA SER A 168 -11.05 -6.54 32.86
C SER A 168 -12.51 -6.36 32.43
N TYR A 169 -12.76 -6.34 31.12
CA TYR A 169 -13.93 -7.00 30.55
C TYR A 169 -13.59 -8.49 30.40
N SER A 170 -14.48 -9.34 30.89
CA SER A 170 -14.38 -10.80 30.98
C SER A 170 -13.56 -11.47 29.86
N GLN A 171 -12.38 -11.97 30.19
CA GLN A 171 -11.63 -12.90 29.35
C GLN A 171 -12.36 -14.25 29.36
N SER A 172 -13.10 -14.55 28.29
CA SER A 172 -13.35 -15.95 27.95
C SER A 172 -12.04 -16.57 27.48
N GLN A 173 -11.57 -17.59 28.19
CA GLN A 173 -10.44 -18.43 27.82
C GLN A 173 -10.75 -19.18 26.52
N SER A 174 -10.27 -18.67 25.39
CA SER A 174 -10.07 -19.42 24.16
C SER A 174 -8.56 -19.58 23.93
N ASN A 175 -8.13 -20.78 23.55
CA ASN A 175 -6.72 -21.15 23.34
C ASN A 175 -6.06 -20.51 22.10
N PHE A 176 -6.72 -19.56 21.45
CA PHE A 176 -6.25 -18.80 20.32
C PHE A 176 -6.76 -17.38 20.52
N LYS A 177 -5.86 -16.40 20.57
CA LYS A 177 -6.18 -14.99 20.39
C LYS A 177 -5.09 -14.35 19.58
N ASP A 178 -5.23 -14.42 18.26
CA ASP A 178 -4.45 -13.61 17.33
C ASP A 178 -4.99 -12.16 17.28
N CYS A 179 -5.72 -11.71 18.31
CA CYS A 179 -6.25 -10.36 18.39
C CYS A 179 -6.40 -9.83 19.81
N GLU A 180 -6.35 -8.50 19.94
CA GLU A 180 -6.64 -7.76 21.18
C GLU A 180 -7.52 -6.55 20.87
N ILE A 181 -8.37 -6.16 21.83
CA ILE A 181 -9.22 -4.98 21.70
C ILE A 181 -8.87 -3.98 22.79
N LEU A 182 -8.41 -2.80 22.38
CA LEU A 182 -7.93 -1.74 23.27
C LEU A 182 -8.87 -0.52 23.26
N PHE A 183 -8.64 0.36 24.24
CA PHE A 183 -9.21 1.72 24.32
C PHE A 183 -10.73 1.76 24.21
N ASN A 184 -11.40 1.00 25.08
CA ASN A 184 -12.87 0.89 25.17
C ASN A 184 -13.52 0.38 23.89
N GLY A 185 -12.93 -0.64 23.25
CA GLY A 185 -13.54 -1.27 22.08
C GLY A 185 -13.32 -0.53 20.76
N ARG A 186 -12.40 0.45 20.71
CA ARG A 186 -12.22 1.32 19.53
C ARG A 186 -10.94 1.07 18.74
N LEU A 187 -10.01 0.29 19.28
CA LEU A 187 -8.84 -0.20 18.57
C LEU A 187 -8.86 -1.73 18.55
N PHE A 188 -9.11 -2.31 17.40
CA PHE A 188 -8.98 -3.76 17.18
C PHE A 188 -7.59 -4.05 16.62
N CYS A 189 -6.78 -4.79 17.35
CA CYS A 189 -5.44 -5.22 16.95
C CYS A 189 -5.49 -6.67 16.47
N PHE A 190 -5.01 -6.95 15.26
CA PHE A 190 -4.94 -8.30 14.69
C PHE A 190 -3.49 -8.67 14.39
N TYR A 191 -3.08 -9.87 14.83
CA TYR A 191 -1.71 -10.37 14.74
C TYR A 191 -1.46 -11.22 13.50
N GLY A 192 -2.51 -11.81 12.95
CA GLY A 192 -2.46 -12.61 11.73
C GLY A 192 -2.41 -11.80 10.43
N SER A 193 -2.73 -12.46 9.33
CA SER A 193 -2.88 -11.84 8.00
C SER A 193 -4.36 -11.74 7.61
N LEU A 194 -4.73 -10.66 6.92
CA LEU A 194 -6.07 -10.44 6.39
C LEU A 194 -5.99 -10.03 4.92
N PRO A 195 -6.87 -10.55 4.05
CA PRO A 195 -6.91 -10.12 2.65
C PRO A 195 -7.46 -8.71 2.53
N TYR A 196 -6.64 -7.82 1.97
CA TYR A 196 -7.02 -6.43 1.73
C TYR A 196 -8.18 -6.30 0.74
N SER A 197 -8.28 -7.22 -0.22
CA SER A 197 -9.41 -7.27 -1.18
C SER A 197 -10.77 -7.42 -0.49
N TRP A 198 -10.82 -8.12 0.65
CA TRP A 198 -12.03 -8.28 1.45
C TRP A 198 -12.19 -7.18 2.51
N LEU A 199 -11.07 -6.78 3.12
CA LEU A 199 -11.05 -5.88 4.27
C LEU A 199 -11.26 -4.41 3.87
N PHE A 200 -10.53 -3.92 2.87
CA PHE A 200 -10.45 -2.48 2.60
C PHE A 200 -11.80 -1.89 2.16
N GLN A 201 -12.62 -2.63 1.41
CA GLN A 201 -13.99 -2.21 1.06
C GLN A 201 -14.90 -1.96 2.27
N ARG A 202 -14.50 -2.39 3.48
CA ARG A 202 -15.20 -2.20 4.76
C ARG A 202 -14.56 -1.14 5.63
N CYS A 203 -13.55 -0.44 5.13
CA CYS A 203 -12.84 0.64 5.82
C CYS A 203 -13.23 2.00 5.23
N SER A 204 -13.21 3.04 6.06
CA SER A 204 -13.44 4.41 5.59
C SER A 204 -12.19 5.08 5.02
N VAL A 205 -11.02 4.69 5.54
CA VAL A 205 -9.68 5.17 5.15
C VAL A 205 -8.67 4.04 5.39
N VAL A 206 -7.62 3.98 4.58
CA VAL A 206 -6.50 3.04 4.73
C VAL A 206 -5.21 3.82 5.03
N ILE A 207 -4.62 3.60 6.21
CA ILE A 207 -3.31 4.14 6.60
C ILE A 207 -2.25 3.06 6.36
N HIS A 208 -1.27 3.35 5.50
CA HIS A 208 -0.21 2.41 5.18
C HIS A 208 1.11 3.10 4.80
N HIS A 209 2.13 2.28 4.59
CA HIS A 209 3.50 2.70 4.31
C HIS A 209 3.76 3.08 2.84
N GLY A 210 2.79 2.95 1.94
CA GLY A 210 2.94 3.28 0.51
C GLY A 210 3.56 2.19 -0.37
N GLY A 211 3.67 0.94 0.10
CA GLY A 211 4.10 -0.16 -0.77
C GLY A 211 3.11 -0.40 -1.92
N SER A 212 3.62 -0.66 -3.12
CA SER A 212 2.84 -0.76 -4.37
C SER A 212 1.61 -1.67 -4.26
N GLY A 213 1.73 -2.85 -3.63
CA GLY A 213 0.62 -3.78 -3.44
C GLY A 213 -0.48 -3.26 -2.48
N SER A 214 -0.10 -2.55 -1.41
CA SER A 214 -1.08 -1.93 -0.50
C SER A 214 -1.79 -0.77 -1.18
N THR A 215 -1.03 0.05 -1.93
CA THR A 215 -1.57 1.14 -2.75
C THR A 215 -2.57 0.61 -3.77
N ALA A 216 -2.19 -0.45 -4.51
CA ALA A 216 -3.06 -1.11 -5.48
C ALA A 216 -4.34 -1.67 -4.85
N ALA A 217 -4.24 -2.29 -3.68
CA ALA A 217 -5.40 -2.84 -2.98
C ALA A 217 -6.38 -1.74 -2.54
N ALA A 218 -5.89 -0.62 -2.00
CA ALA A 218 -6.73 0.50 -1.58
C ALA A 218 -7.36 1.24 -2.78
N LEU A 219 -6.60 1.40 -3.86
CA LEU A 219 -7.09 1.91 -5.14
C LEU A 219 -8.22 1.04 -5.70
N ARG A 220 -8.03 -0.28 -5.74
CA ARG A 220 -9.05 -1.22 -6.20
C ARG A 220 -10.29 -1.22 -5.31
N ALA A 221 -10.12 -1.06 -4.00
CA ALA A 221 -11.24 -0.96 -3.04
C ALA A 221 -11.99 0.39 -3.12
N GLY A 222 -11.42 1.39 -3.79
CA GLY A 222 -12.02 2.73 -3.88
C GLY A 222 -12.03 3.50 -2.57
N VAL A 223 -11.03 3.26 -1.72
CA VAL A 223 -10.94 3.87 -0.39
C VAL A 223 -9.82 4.92 -0.36
N PRO A 224 -10.08 6.12 0.21
CA PRO A 224 -9.04 7.11 0.47
C PRO A 224 -7.86 6.54 1.28
N GLN A 225 -6.65 6.97 0.92
CA GLN A 225 -5.43 6.49 1.54
C GLN A 225 -4.77 7.59 2.37
N ILE A 226 -4.06 7.23 3.43
CA ILE A 226 -3.09 8.09 4.12
C ILE A 226 -1.77 7.35 4.11
N ILE A 227 -0.76 7.95 3.48
CA ILE A 227 0.50 7.28 3.21
C ILE A 227 1.62 7.90 4.04
N CYS A 228 2.31 7.07 4.81
CA CYS A 228 3.53 7.42 5.52
C CYS A 228 4.71 6.66 4.89
N PRO A 229 5.43 7.23 3.92
CA PRO A 229 6.54 6.53 3.27
C PRO A 229 7.79 6.46 4.16
N PHE A 230 8.53 5.36 4.03
CA PHE A 230 9.77 5.10 4.76
C PHE A 230 10.97 4.89 3.85
N MET A 231 10.79 4.24 2.69
CA MET A 231 11.89 3.88 1.79
C MET A 231 11.45 3.61 0.35
N PHE A 232 12.42 3.66 -0.56
CA PHE A 232 12.27 3.25 -1.96
C PHE A 232 11.07 3.90 -2.68
N ASP A 233 10.26 3.10 -3.38
CA ASP A 233 9.13 3.51 -4.20
C ASP A 233 7.95 4.05 -3.37
N GLN A 234 7.95 3.86 -2.05
CA GLN A 234 6.89 4.34 -1.16
C GLN A 234 6.69 5.85 -1.28
N PHE A 235 7.76 6.62 -1.42
CA PHE A 235 7.69 8.08 -1.59
C PHE A 235 6.99 8.46 -2.89
N TYR A 236 7.28 7.74 -3.98
CA TYR A 236 6.63 7.95 -5.26
C TYR A 236 5.13 7.67 -5.18
N TRP A 237 4.73 6.54 -4.57
CA TRP A 237 3.31 6.22 -4.41
C TRP A 237 2.57 7.24 -3.53
N ALA A 238 3.21 7.70 -2.45
CA ALA A 238 2.64 8.72 -1.57
C ALA A 238 2.37 10.03 -2.33
N GLU A 239 3.36 10.53 -3.07
CA GLU A 239 3.26 11.73 -3.88
C GLU A 239 2.23 11.56 -5.01
N ARG A 240 2.25 10.41 -5.70
CA ARG A 240 1.31 10.15 -6.78
C ARG A 240 -0.13 10.09 -6.32
N MET A 241 -0.41 9.45 -5.18
CA MET A 241 -1.78 9.41 -4.63
C MET A 241 -2.24 10.81 -4.20
N PHE A 242 -1.33 11.62 -3.65
CA PHE A 242 -1.62 13.02 -3.33
C PHE A 242 -1.97 13.84 -4.59
N TRP A 243 -1.16 13.75 -5.65
CA TRP A 243 -1.43 14.46 -6.91
C TRP A 243 -2.72 14.06 -7.60
N LEU A 244 -3.11 12.78 -7.50
CA LEU A 244 -4.40 12.29 -8.00
C LEU A 244 -5.57 12.67 -7.07
N GLY A 245 -5.30 13.27 -5.92
CA GLY A 245 -6.30 13.64 -4.92
C GLY A 245 -6.96 12.42 -4.26
N LEU A 246 -6.24 11.29 -4.19
CA LEU A 246 -6.62 10.00 -3.59
C LEU A 246 -6.05 9.79 -2.18
N ALA A 247 -5.11 10.66 -1.80
CA ALA A 247 -4.54 10.77 -0.46
C ALA A 247 -4.32 12.24 -0.09
N PRO A 248 -4.25 12.60 1.21
CA PRO A 248 -3.71 13.89 1.62
C PRO A 248 -2.18 13.93 1.39
N GLU A 249 -1.58 15.08 1.71
CA GLU A 249 -0.13 15.22 1.70
C GLU A 249 0.54 14.09 2.51
N PRO A 250 1.61 13.46 1.99
CA PRO A 250 2.27 12.35 2.67
C PRO A 250 2.67 12.67 4.11
N LEU A 251 2.41 11.75 5.03
CA LEU A 251 2.86 11.88 6.40
C LEU A 251 4.38 11.77 6.46
N GLN A 252 5.00 12.61 7.28
CA GLN A 252 6.38 12.38 7.70
C GLN A 252 6.43 11.25 8.73
N LYS A 253 7.53 10.51 8.79
CA LYS A 253 7.72 9.38 9.72
C LYS A 253 7.25 9.69 11.15
N HIS A 254 7.67 10.83 11.70
CA HIS A 254 7.36 11.21 13.07
C HIS A 254 5.89 11.58 13.32
N HIS A 255 5.10 11.85 12.26
CA HIS A 255 3.65 12.07 12.39
C HIS A 255 2.88 10.79 12.70
N LEU A 256 3.46 9.61 12.40
CA LEU A 256 2.81 8.33 12.64
C LEU A 256 3.59 7.49 13.66
N VAL A 257 4.92 7.41 13.52
CA VAL A 257 5.80 6.62 14.38
C VAL A 257 6.86 7.51 15.03
N PRO A 258 6.47 8.35 16.00
CA PRO A 258 7.43 9.19 16.73
C PRO A 258 8.47 8.33 17.47
N GLU A 259 9.69 8.86 17.59
CA GLU A 259 10.79 8.16 18.28
C GLU A 259 10.66 8.31 19.80
N ASP A 260 10.19 9.47 20.26
CA ASP A 260 9.98 9.81 21.65
C ASP A 260 8.53 9.61 22.10
N ASN A 261 8.35 9.27 23.37
CA ASN A 261 7.04 9.07 24.00
C ASN A 261 6.59 10.28 24.85
N ASP A 262 7.25 11.44 24.70
CA ASP A 262 6.88 12.64 25.43
C ASP A 262 5.55 13.21 24.92
N ALA A 263 4.84 13.93 25.80
CA ALA A 263 3.51 14.45 25.50
C ALA A 263 3.48 15.40 24.28
N THR A 264 4.58 16.13 24.02
CA THR A 264 4.64 17.09 22.91
C THR A 264 4.74 16.36 21.58
N SER A 265 5.61 15.34 21.49
CA SER A 265 5.77 14.52 20.29
C SER A 265 4.48 13.79 19.93
N ILE A 266 3.81 13.19 20.93
CA ILE A 266 2.53 12.50 20.72
C ILE A 266 1.44 13.48 20.25
N GLU A 267 1.36 14.67 20.85
CA GLU A 267 0.37 15.69 20.46
C GLU A 267 0.61 16.20 19.04
N GLN A 268 1.86 16.49 18.66
CA GLN A 268 2.17 16.94 17.30
C GLN A 268 1.83 15.87 16.26
N ALA A 269 2.19 14.62 16.53
CA ALA A 269 1.89 13.48 15.67
C ALA A 269 0.37 13.25 15.54
N SER A 270 -0.36 13.28 16.66
CA SER A 270 -1.81 13.08 16.68
C SER A 270 -2.52 14.18 15.89
N GLN A 271 -2.13 15.44 16.03
CA GLN A 271 -2.72 16.55 15.28
C GLN A 271 -2.48 16.44 13.76
N ALA A 272 -1.26 16.05 13.36
CA ALA A 272 -0.94 15.82 11.95
C ALA A 272 -1.78 14.66 11.36
N LEU A 273 -1.92 13.57 12.12
CA LEU A 273 -2.73 12.43 11.70
C LEU A 273 -4.23 12.78 11.65
N MET A 274 -4.76 13.51 12.64
CA MET A 274 -6.15 13.99 12.67
C MET A 274 -6.47 14.89 11.46
N LYS A 275 -5.56 15.80 11.11
CA LYS A 275 -5.70 16.64 9.90
C LYS A 275 -5.78 15.77 8.63
N SER A 276 -4.93 14.77 8.53
CA SER A 276 -4.89 13.85 7.38
C SER A 276 -6.16 13.01 7.28
N ILE A 277 -6.68 12.50 8.41
CA ILE A 277 -7.94 11.76 8.49
C ILE A 277 -9.12 12.64 8.04
N ARG A 278 -9.21 13.88 8.52
CA ARG A 278 -10.27 14.82 8.08
C ARG A 278 -10.23 15.05 6.57
N SER A 279 -9.05 15.22 5.99
CA SER A 279 -8.88 15.39 4.54
C SER A 279 -9.29 14.13 3.77
N ALA A 280 -8.83 12.95 4.21
CA ALA A 280 -9.17 11.66 3.60
C ALA A 280 -10.67 11.36 3.65
N LEU A 281 -11.36 11.79 4.72
CA LEU A 281 -12.80 11.60 4.89
C LEU A 281 -13.67 12.57 4.08
N SER A 282 -13.08 13.55 3.39
CA SER A 282 -13.81 14.51 2.55
C SER A 282 -14.62 13.83 1.44
N SER A 283 -15.77 14.40 1.09
CA SER A 283 -16.63 13.92 -0.01
C SER A 283 -15.87 13.82 -1.33
N ASP A 284 -15.02 14.80 -1.60
CA ASP A 284 -14.30 14.91 -2.87
C ASP A 284 -13.26 13.80 -3.02
N MET A 285 -12.51 13.51 -1.94
CA MET A 285 -11.51 12.44 -1.96
C MET A 285 -12.16 11.06 -2.04
N LYS A 286 -13.26 10.85 -1.31
CA LYS A 286 -14.08 9.62 -1.42
C LYS A 286 -14.63 9.42 -2.83
N SER A 287 -15.17 10.48 -3.43
CA SER A 287 -15.71 10.42 -4.79
C SER A 287 -14.60 10.10 -5.81
N ARG A 288 -13.42 10.72 -5.70
CA ARG A 288 -12.29 10.39 -6.58
C ARG A 288 -11.82 8.95 -6.41
N ALA A 289 -11.70 8.48 -5.16
CA ALA A 289 -11.32 7.09 -4.89
C ALA A 289 -12.30 6.09 -5.53
N TYR A 290 -13.60 6.35 -5.41
CA TYR A 290 -14.65 5.54 -6.02
C TYR A 290 -14.58 5.55 -7.56
N GLU A 291 -14.41 6.71 -8.20
CA GLU A 291 -14.31 6.79 -9.66
C GLU A 291 -13.03 6.13 -10.19
N THR A 292 -11.89 6.29 -9.52
CA THR A 292 -10.65 5.60 -9.89
C THR A 292 -10.80 4.07 -9.77
N ALA A 293 -11.47 3.58 -8.73
CA ALA A 293 -11.72 2.16 -8.55
C ALA A 293 -12.55 1.55 -9.68
N LYS A 294 -13.56 2.27 -10.21
CA LYS A 294 -14.35 1.80 -11.36
C LYS A 294 -13.47 1.48 -12.57
N THR A 295 -12.48 2.33 -12.84
CA THR A 295 -11.51 2.08 -13.91
C THR A 295 -10.63 0.87 -13.60
N ILE A 296 -10.05 0.81 -12.40
CA ILE A 296 -9.11 -0.26 -12.02
C ILE A 296 -9.77 -1.63 -11.95
N ILE A 297 -11.03 -1.73 -11.52
CA ILE A 297 -11.74 -3.02 -11.44
C ILE A 297 -12.00 -3.63 -12.82
N GLN A 298 -12.09 -2.80 -13.86
CA GLN A 298 -12.27 -3.24 -15.24
C GLN A 298 -10.98 -3.73 -15.90
N GLU A 299 -9.81 -3.46 -15.29
CA GLU A 299 -8.52 -3.92 -15.81
C GLU A 299 -8.29 -5.40 -15.51
N ASP A 300 -7.84 -6.15 -16.52
CA ASP A 300 -7.28 -7.49 -16.37
C ASP A 300 -5.76 -7.43 -16.58
N GLY A 301 -5.05 -7.00 -15.54
CA GLY A 301 -3.61 -6.77 -15.64
C GLY A 301 -2.79 -8.04 -15.87
N VAL A 302 -3.27 -9.18 -15.38
CA VAL A 302 -2.62 -10.48 -15.59
C VAL A 302 -2.90 -10.99 -17.00
N GLY A 303 -4.14 -10.92 -17.46
CA GLY A 303 -4.51 -11.29 -18.83
C GLY A 303 -3.78 -10.47 -19.89
N GLU A 304 -3.66 -9.15 -19.71
CA GLU A 304 -2.90 -8.28 -20.62
C GLU A 304 -1.41 -8.65 -20.64
N ALA A 305 -0.81 -8.91 -19.48
CA ALA A 305 0.58 -9.35 -19.39
C ALA A 305 0.81 -10.69 -20.11
N LEU A 306 -0.10 -11.66 -19.92
CA LEU A 306 -0.04 -12.97 -20.59
C LEU A 306 -0.14 -12.83 -22.11
N LYS A 307 -1.09 -12.02 -22.59
CA LYS A 307 -1.25 -11.74 -24.02
C LYS A 307 0.04 -11.20 -24.64
N ILE A 308 0.70 -10.24 -23.99
CA ILE A 308 1.95 -9.65 -24.49
C ILE A 308 3.08 -10.69 -24.50
N LEU A 309 3.17 -11.54 -23.48
CA LEU A 309 4.17 -12.63 -23.42
C LEU A 309 3.94 -13.65 -24.54
N GLU A 310 2.70 -14.03 -24.82
CA GLU A 310 2.36 -14.96 -25.90
C GLU A 310 2.74 -14.38 -27.27
N GLU A 311 2.46 -13.10 -27.52
CA GLU A 311 2.83 -12.41 -28.75
C GLU A 311 4.37 -12.34 -28.95
N ASP A 312 5.12 -12.04 -27.89
CA ASP A 312 6.60 -11.98 -27.93
C ASP A 312 7.22 -13.36 -28.21
N VAL A 313 6.73 -14.41 -27.55
CA VAL A 313 7.19 -15.80 -27.76
C VAL A 313 6.90 -16.26 -29.20
N ILE A 314 5.71 -15.97 -29.73
CA ILE A 314 5.37 -16.30 -31.13
C ILE A 314 6.28 -15.55 -32.10
N SER A 315 6.53 -14.25 -31.87
CA SER A 315 7.42 -13.45 -32.72
C SER A 315 8.85 -13.99 -32.72
N LEU A 316 9.37 -14.44 -31.57
CA LEU A 316 10.70 -15.04 -31.48
C LEU A 316 10.76 -16.37 -32.25
N ALA A 317 9.77 -17.25 -32.06
CA ALA A 317 9.70 -18.54 -32.76
C ALA A 317 9.62 -18.38 -34.29
N MET A 318 8.89 -17.38 -34.78
CA MET A 318 8.83 -17.08 -36.21
C MET A 318 10.18 -16.57 -36.75
N SER A 319 10.87 -15.73 -35.98
CA SER A 319 12.18 -15.19 -36.40
C SER A 319 13.28 -16.26 -36.47
N GLU A 320 13.20 -17.30 -35.64
CA GLU A 320 14.13 -18.45 -35.68
C GLU A 320 13.87 -19.39 -36.86
N ILE A 321 12.63 -19.44 -37.39
CA ILE A 321 12.29 -20.25 -38.57
C ILE A 321 12.75 -19.59 -39.87
N GLU A 322 12.87 -18.26 -39.88
CA GLU A 322 13.28 -17.46 -41.05
C GLU A 322 14.82 -17.30 -41.19
N THR A 323 15.60 -17.69 -40.18
CA THR A 323 17.08 -17.67 -40.17
C THR A 323 17.70 -19.04 -40.39
#